data_AF-A0ABD5EZP9-F1
#
_entry.id   AF-A0ABD5EZP9-F1
#
_cell.length_a   1.000
_cell.length_b   1.000
_cell.length_c   1.000
_cell.angle_alpha   90.00
_cell.angle_beta   90.00
_cell.angle_gamma   90.00
#
_symmetry.space_group_name_H-M   'P 1'
#
loop_
_entity.id
_entity.type
_entity.pdbx_description
1 polymer ?
#
loop_
_entity_poly.entity_id
_entity_poly.type
_entity_poly.pdbx_seq_one_letter_code
_entity_poly.pdbx_strand_id
1 'polypeptide(L)'
;MPPRPEVGRGASTATLPAPFDRTLFERLFTVLQASAHRDELPTVPELVRREVGRSCAPLGLRDETLRVAVVLGGRLAVGLDPLGAGTAARGGRVEAGQHATPLRETEMETGAASGGGTAAHRAVNSRWRREASVLRARRMTVSPRPDPDGGVLEALARDLRTPWTAYMRRLWVRLHGRDVRDAPLTDTASAWAVLDGVARSVMMDHRARVRTALRSLAAPPSPVAERRSA
;
A
#
# COMPACT_ATOMS: atom_id res chain seq x y z
N MET A 1 -13.72 7.47 12.63
CA MET A 1 -12.64 8.38 13.08
C MET A 1 -11.74 7.59 14.02
N PRO A 2 -10.41 7.67 13.89
CA PRO A 2 -9.52 7.11 14.91
C PRO A 2 -9.88 7.70 16.30
N PRO A 3 -9.73 6.94 17.38
CA PRO A 3 -10.02 7.43 18.72
C PRO A 3 -9.14 8.64 19.05
N ARG A 4 -9.63 9.52 19.92
CA ARG A 4 -8.82 10.63 20.44
C ARG A 4 -7.55 10.05 21.09
N PRO A 5 -6.36 10.53 20.74
CA PRO A 5 -5.13 10.04 21.35
C PRO A 5 -5.09 10.43 22.83
N GLU A 6 -4.64 9.50 23.67
CA GLU A 6 -4.30 9.80 25.05
C GLU A 6 -3.04 10.67 25.12
N VAL A 7 -2.87 11.41 26.22
CA VAL A 7 -1.68 12.25 26.42
C VAL A 7 -0.42 11.39 26.55
N GLY A 8 -0.50 10.26 27.25
CA GLY A 8 0.65 9.40 27.58
C GLY A 8 1.52 9.99 28.69
N ARG A 9 2.42 9.16 29.24
CA ARG A 9 3.36 9.56 30.31
C ARG A 9 4.83 9.36 29.94
N GLY A 10 5.12 8.63 28.87
CA GLY A 10 6.46 8.24 28.47
C GLY A 10 6.47 7.58 27.10
N ALA A 11 7.67 7.30 26.57
CA ALA A 11 7.85 6.59 25.30
C ALA A 11 9.16 5.80 25.30
N SER A 12 9.18 4.69 24.57
CA SER A 12 10.37 3.88 24.32
C SER A 12 10.39 3.44 22.86
N THR A 13 11.55 3.53 22.20
CA THR A 13 11.71 3.06 20.81
C THR A 13 11.46 1.56 20.66
N ALA A 14 11.66 0.78 21.72
CA ALA A 14 11.48 -0.68 21.69
C ALA A 14 10.01 -1.11 21.62
N THR A 15 9.07 -0.26 22.06
CA THR A 15 7.65 -0.65 22.25
C THR A 15 6.68 0.31 21.57
N LEU A 16 7.14 1.12 20.61
CA LEU A 16 6.29 2.10 19.93
C LEU A 16 5.12 1.41 19.19
N PRO A 17 3.86 1.75 19.51
CA PRO A 17 2.71 1.29 18.76
C PRO A 17 2.71 1.77 17.30
N ALA A 18 1.74 1.31 16.51
CA ALA A 18 1.49 1.90 15.20
C ALA A 18 1.16 3.40 15.35
N PRO A 19 1.46 4.26 14.36
CA PRO A 19 1.40 5.72 14.53
C PRO A 19 0.11 6.29 15.14
N PHE A 20 -1.06 5.68 14.90
CA PHE A 20 -2.32 6.14 15.49
C PHE A 20 -2.64 5.63 16.87
N ASP A 21 -2.09 4.48 17.21
CA ASP A 21 -2.27 3.88 18.53
C ASP A 21 -1.29 4.50 19.54
N ARG A 22 -0.40 5.39 19.07
CA ARG A 22 0.50 6.18 19.91
C ARG A 22 -0.24 7.31 20.62
N THR A 23 0.14 7.50 21.87
CA THR A 23 -0.14 8.68 22.68
C THR A 23 0.51 9.94 22.10
N LEU A 24 0.05 11.13 22.52
CA LEU A 24 0.67 12.40 22.14
C LEU A 24 2.16 12.43 22.52
N PHE A 25 2.52 11.92 23.70
CA PHE A 25 3.90 11.83 24.15
C PHE A 25 4.77 10.98 23.21
N GLU A 26 4.30 9.80 22.80
CA GLU A 26 5.05 8.91 21.88
C GLU A 26 5.21 9.48 20.48
N ARG A 27 4.21 10.23 20.00
CA ARG A 27 4.29 10.93 18.71
C ARG A 27 5.33 12.05 18.78
N LEU A 28 5.27 12.89 19.80
CA LEU A 28 6.27 13.94 20.05
C LEU A 28 7.67 13.36 20.22
N PHE A 29 7.80 12.27 20.98
CA PHE A 29 9.07 11.55 21.15
C PHE A 29 9.65 11.10 19.80
N THR A 30 8.81 10.62 18.89
CA THR A 30 9.25 10.23 17.53
C THR A 30 9.79 11.44 16.74
N VAL A 31 9.14 12.61 16.86
CA VAL A 31 9.62 13.87 16.23
C VAL A 31 10.99 14.27 16.77
N LEU A 32 11.13 14.24 18.09
CA LEU A 32 12.38 14.60 18.78
C LEU A 32 13.52 13.64 18.44
N GLN A 33 13.22 12.34 18.26
CA GLN A 33 14.22 11.34 17.89
C GLN A 33 14.61 11.38 16.40
N ALA A 34 13.68 11.73 15.51
CA ALA A 34 13.96 11.81 14.08
C ALA A 34 14.74 13.08 13.68
N SER A 35 14.81 14.07 14.58
CA SER A 35 15.43 15.36 14.28
C SER A 35 16.94 15.31 14.54
N ALA A 36 17.72 15.49 13.47
CA ALA A 36 19.18 15.51 13.53
C ALA A 36 19.72 16.79 14.20
N HIS A 37 19.03 17.92 14.04
CA HIS A 37 19.39 19.23 14.58
C HIS A 37 18.33 19.65 15.61
N ARG A 38 18.60 19.38 16.89
CA ARG A 38 17.63 19.69 17.97
C ARG A 38 17.51 21.18 18.26
N ASP A 39 18.51 21.94 17.88
CA ASP A 39 18.58 23.41 17.94
C ASP A 39 17.65 24.09 16.92
N GLU A 40 17.36 23.43 15.80
CA GLU A 40 16.41 23.92 14.79
C GLU A 40 14.94 23.60 15.13
N LEU A 41 14.69 22.84 16.21
CA LEU A 41 13.35 22.44 16.59
C LEU A 41 12.54 23.60 17.17
N PRO A 42 11.23 23.68 16.86
CA PRO A 42 10.32 24.56 17.56
C PRO A 42 10.32 24.31 19.07
N THR A 43 9.92 25.31 19.84
CA THR A 43 9.76 25.16 21.29
C THR A 43 8.82 24.02 21.64
N VAL A 44 9.00 23.39 22.82
CA VAL A 44 8.13 22.30 23.27
C VAL A 44 6.63 22.67 23.24
N PRO A 45 6.19 23.85 23.74
CA PRO A 45 4.78 24.25 23.64
C PRO A 45 4.28 24.36 22.19
N GLU A 46 5.15 24.72 21.25
CA GLU A 46 4.80 24.78 19.84
C GLU A 46 4.67 23.38 19.23
N LEU A 47 5.60 22.47 19.52
CA LEU A 47 5.51 21.06 19.10
C LEU A 47 4.22 20.41 19.61
N VAL A 48 3.86 20.65 20.87
CA VAL A 48 2.60 20.16 21.46
C VAL A 48 1.39 20.73 20.72
N ARG A 49 1.33 22.04 20.48
CA ARG A 49 0.22 22.66 19.73
C ARG A 49 0.11 22.14 18.30
N ARG A 50 1.25 21.92 17.62
CA ARG A 50 1.28 21.35 16.27
C ARG A 50 0.70 19.94 16.26
N GLU A 51 1.13 19.07 17.18
CA GLU A 51 0.66 17.68 17.26
C GLU A 51 -0.80 17.56 17.71
N VAL A 52 -1.27 18.38 18.65
CA VAL A 52 -2.68 18.46 19.02
C VAL A 52 -3.52 18.88 17.82
N GLY A 53 -3.11 19.94 17.12
CA GLY A 53 -3.83 20.40 15.93
C GLY A 53 -3.84 19.36 14.81
N ARG A 54 -2.75 18.61 14.62
CA ARG A 54 -2.70 17.48 13.67
C ARG A 54 -3.65 16.37 14.06
N SER A 55 -3.71 16.02 15.34
CA SER A 55 -4.63 14.98 15.85
C SER A 55 -6.10 15.33 15.66
N CYS A 56 -6.43 16.61 15.60
CA CYS A 56 -7.78 17.11 15.32
C CYS A 56 -8.05 17.35 13.83
N ALA A 57 -7.02 17.32 12.97
CA ALA A 57 -7.17 17.60 11.55
C ALA A 57 -7.80 16.40 10.81
N PRO A 58 -8.49 16.64 9.67
CA PRO A 58 -9.05 15.55 8.87
C PRO A 58 -7.96 14.54 8.49
N LEU A 59 -8.25 13.25 8.72
CA LEU A 59 -7.30 12.16 8.47
C LEU A 59 -5.98 12.26 9.27
N GLY A 60 -5.90 13.09 10.32
CA GLY A 60 -4.67 13.29 11.08
C GLY A 60 -3.55 13.96 10.27
N LEU A 61 -3.92 14.79 9.28
CA LEU A 61 -3.02 15.52 8.39
C LEU A 61 -3.43 16.99 8.37
N ARG A 62 -2.52 17.89 8.76
CA ARG A 62 -2.79 19.33 8.73
C ARG A 62 -2.78 19.86 7.31
N ASP A 63 -1.79 19.46 6.53
CA ASP A 63 -1.60 19.99 5.18
C ASP A 63 -2.65 19.46 4.20
N GLU A 64 -3.23 20.37 3.39
CA GLU A 64 -4.27 20.02 2.41
C GLU A 64 -3.72 19.12 1.29
N THR A 65 -2.50 19.37 0.83
CA THR A 65 -1.91 18.61 -0.27
C THR A 65 -1.69 17.15 0.13
N LEU A 66 -1.37 16.89 1.40
CA LEU A 66 -1.25 15.54 1.95
C LEU A 66 -2.60 14.86 2.09
N ARG A 67 -3.66 15.59 2.47
CA ARG A 67 -5.03 15.06 2.50
C ARG A 67 -5.51 14.67 1.10
N VAL A 68 -5.26 15.52 0.10
CA VAL A 68 -5.52 15.21 -1.31
C VAL A 68 -4.74 13.96 -1.74
N ALA A 69 -3.47 13.83 -1.36
CA ALA A 69 -2.67 12.67 -1.70
C ALA A 69 -3.19 11.35 -1.08
N VAL A 70 -3.74 11.37 0.14
CA VAL A 70 -4.42 10.18 0.71
C VAL A 70 -5.60 9.78 -0.17
N VAL A 71 -6.44 10.73 -0.59
CA VAL A 71 -7.61 10.44 -1.43
C VAL A 71 -7.20 9.89 -2.79
N LEU A 72 -6.22 10.51 -3.45
CA LEU A 72 -5.67 10.04 -4.73
C LEU A 72 -5.05 8.64 -4.59
N GLY A 73 -4.31 8.41 -3.52
CA GLY A 73 -3.72 7.11 -3.22
C GLY A 73 -4.76 6.04 -2.92
N GLY A 74 -5.84 6.37 -2.20
CA GLY A 74 -6.98 5.48 -2.00
C GLY A 74 -7.63 5.08 -3.32
N ARG A 75 -7.85 6.05 -4.23
CA ARG A 75 -8.35 5.76 -5.58
C ARG A 75 -7.42 4.87 -6.38
N LEU A 76 -6.11 5.10 -6.31
CA LEU A 76 -5.11 4.25 -6.96
C LEU A 76 -5.11 2.84 -6.36
N ALA A 77 -5.25 2.71 -5.04
CA ALA A 77 -5.22 1.45 -4.31
C ALA A 77 -6.35 0.50 -4.74
N VAL A 78 -7.57 1.03 -4.94
CA VAL A 78 -8.74 0.25 -5.37
C VAL A 78 -8.54 -0.41 -6.73
N GLY A 79 -7.78 0.22 -7.64
CA GLY A 79 -7.52 -0.33 -8.96
C GLY A 79 -6.18 -1.07 -9.09
N LEU A 80 -5.48 -1.36 -7.99
CA LEU A 80 -4.27 -2.19 -8.03
C LEU A 80 -4.64 -3.64 -8.34
N ASP A 81 -4.12 -4.14 -9.46
CA ASP A 81 -4.42 -5.47 -9.98
C ASP A 81 -3.14 -6.13 -10.51
N PRO A 82 -2.23 -6.54 -9.60
CA PRO A 82 -0.97 -7.20 -9.96
C PRO A 82 -1.23 -8.49 -10.74
N LEU A 83 -2.24 -9.26 -10.33
CA LEU A 83 -2.60 -10.52 -10.95
C LEU A 83 -3.48 -10.38 -12.19
N GLY A 84 -3.75 -9.15 -12.67
CA GLY A 84 -4.60 -8.84 -13.83
C GLY A 84 -5.91 -9.63 -13.93
N ALA A 85 -6.49 -10.02 -12.80
CA ALA A 85 -7.70 -10.83 -12.73
C ALA A 85 -8.93 -10.03 -13.18
N GLY A 86 -8.96 -8.73 -12.86
CA GLY A 86 -10.05 -7.83 -13.25
C GLY A 86 -10.09 -7.51 -14.75
N THR A 87 -8.95 -7.59 -15.44
CA THR A 87 -8.88 -7.45 -16.91
C THR A 87 -9.27 -8.72 -17.66
N ALA A 88 -8.95 -9.91 -17.11
CA ALA A 88 -9.30 -11.19 -17.73
C ALA A 88 -10.83 -11.44 -17.70
N ALA A 89 -11.49 -11.08 -16.60
CA ALA A 89 -12.95 -11.20 -16.46
C ALA A 89 -13.74 -10.29 -17.44
N ARG A 90 -13.16 -9.18 -17.90
CA ARG A 90 -13.78 -8.28 -18.90
C ARG A 90 -13.48 -8.69 -20.35
N GLY A 91 -12.38 -9.39 -20.60
CA GLY A 91 -12.01 -9.86 -21.94
C GLY A 91 -12.76 -11.10 -22.42
N GLY A 92 -13.53 -11.76 -21.56
CA GLY A 92 -14.33 -12.95 -21.89
C GLY A 92 -15.71 -12.67 -22.50
N ARG A 93 -16.05 -11.40 -22.78
CA ARG A 93 -17.36 -11.01 -23.36
C ARG A 93 -17.20 -10.19 -24.64
N VAL A 94 -16.40 -10.68 -25.57
CA VAL A 94 -16.46 -10.22 -26.97
C VAL A 94 -16.32 -11.47 -27.83
N GLU A 95 -17.46 -12.00 -28.30
CA GLU A 95 -17.67 -12.62 -29.62
C GLU A 95 -19.12 -13.13 -29.71
N ALA A 96 -19.98 -12.38 -30.42
CA ALA A 96 -20.93 -12.87 -31.44
C ALA A 96 -21.94 -11.78 -31.82
N GLY A 97 -21.97 -11.40 -33.11
CA GLY A 97 -23.15 -10.82 -33.77
C GLY A 97 -23.05 -9.35 -34.18
N GLN A 98 -22.97 -9.13 -35.49
CA GLN A 98 -22.79 -7.84 -36.18
C GLN A 98 -24.13 -7.11 -36.45
N HIS A 99 -23.98 -5.83 -36.84
CA HIS A 99 -24.90 -4.92 -37.55
C HIS A 99 -25.87 -4.04 -36.73
N ALA A 100 -25.56 -2.74 -36.62
CA ALA A 100 -26.35 -1.66 -37.23
C ALA A 100 -25.69 -0.25 -37.05
N THR A 101 -25.87 0.56 -38.09
CA THR A 101 -25.46 1.94 -38.46
C THR A 101 -25.45 3.02 -37.35
N PRO A 102 -24.55 4.03 -37.41
CA PRO A 102 -24.58 5.15 -36.47
C PRO A 102 -25.46 6.30 -36.99
N LEU A 103 -26.41 6.75 -36.16
CA LEU A 103 -26.92 8.12 -36.22
C LEU A 103 -26.51 8.81 -34.91
N ARG A 104 -25.91 9.99 -35.08
CA ARG A 104 -25.49 10.88 -33.99
C ARG A 104 -26.72 11.34 -33.22
N GLU A 105 -26.71 11.13 -31.91
CA GLU A 105 -27.36 12.04 -30.98
C GLU A 105 -26.42 12.38 -29.82
N THR A 106 -26.45 13.65 -29.51
CA THR A 106 -25.61 14.37 -28.56
C THR A 106 -26.13 14.08 -27.16
N GLU A 107 -25.48 13.18 -26.44
CA GLU A 107 -25.71 13.05 -25.00
C GLU A 107 -24.46 13.42 -24.22
N MET A 108 -24.70 14.33 -23.28
CA MET A 108 -23.78 14.82 -22.28
C MET A 108 -23.44 13.66 -21.34
N GLU A 109 -22.54 12.78 -21.79
CA GLU A 109 -22.08 11.65 -20.99
C GLU A 109 -21.22 12.17 -19.84
N THR A 110 -21.84 12.18 -18.67
CA THR A 110 -21.12 12.10 -17.40
C THR A 110 -20.33 10.80 -17.46
N GLY A 111 -19.03 10.89 -17.78
CA GLY A 111 -18.14 9.77 -18.02
C GLY A 111 -18.01 8.84 -16.81
N ALA A 112 -19.00 7.96 -16.64
CA ALA A 112 -18.89 6.76 -15.84
C ALA A 112 -17.82 5.89 -16.50
N ALA A 113 -16.64 5.88 -15.90
CA ALA A 113 -15.46 5.18 -16.37
C ALA A 113 -15.73 3.69 -16.59
N SER A 114 -16.10 3.34 -17.82
CA SER A 114 -16.24 1.97 -18.29
C SER A 114 -14.86 1.35 -18.49
N GLY A 115 -14.50 0.40 -17.62
CA GLY A 115 -13.67 -0.76 -17.96
C GLY A 115 -12.13 -0.61 -18.00
N GLY A 116 -11.57 0.59 -18.10
CA GLY A 116 -10.11 0.80 -18.13
C GLY A 116 -9.64 1.77 -17.04
N GLY A 117 -8.86 1.30 -16.06
CA GLY A 117 -8.33 2.15 -15.00
C GLY A 117 -7.59 3.39 -15.55
N THR A 118 -7.50 4.45 -14.73
CA THR A 118 -6.81 5.72 -15.07
C THR A 118 -5.38 5.51 -15.59
N ALA A 119 -4.77 6.53 -16.21
CA ALA A 119 -3.38 6.47 -16.67
C ALA A 119 -2.41 6.01 -15.56
N ALA A 120 -2.64 6.45 -14.32
CA ALA A 120 -1.91 6.00 -13.14
C ALA A 120 -2.05 4.49 -12.89
N HIS A 121 -3.27 3.95 -12.95
CA HIS A 121 -3.50 2.51 -12.83
C HIS A 121 -2.77 1.73 -13.92
N ARG A 122 -2.84 2.19 -15.17
CA ARG A 122 -2.15 1.54 -16.30
C ARG A 122 -0.64 1.54 -16.10
N ALA A 123 -0.05 2.66 -15.68
CA ALA A 123 1.38 2.76 -15.42
C ALA A 123 1.83 1.78 -14.33
N VAL A 124 1.17 1.79 -13.17
CA VAL A 124 1.55 0.93 -12.03
C VAL A 124 1.29 -0.55 -12.33
N ASN A 125 0.09 -0.91 -12.80
CA ASN A 125 -0.28 -2.30 -13.04
C ASN A 125 0.51 -2.91 -14.20
N SER A 126 0.80 -2.16 -15.26
CA SER A 126 1.62 -2.69 -16.36
C SER A 126 3.02 -3.04 -15.89
N ARG A 127 3.64 -2.20 -15.06
CA ARG A 127 4.94 -2.48 -14.44
C ARG A 127 4.86 -3.71 -13.55
N TRP A 128 3.85 -3.77 -12.69
CA TRP A 128 3.65 -4.90 -11.78
C TRP A 128 3.46 -6.22 -12.52
N ARG A 129 2.68 -6.25 -13.60
CA ARG A 129 2.41 -7.46 -14.39
C ARG A 129 3.63 -7.94 -15.19
N ARG A 130 4.54 -7.03 -15.56
CA ARG A 130 5.81 -7.38 -16.22
C ARG A 130 6.83 -7.99 -15.26
N GLU A 131 6.64 -7.86 -13.95
CA GLU A 131 7.55 -8.46 -12.97
C GLU A 131 7.46 -9.99 -13.00
N ALA A 132 8.62 -10.64 -13.13
CA ALA A 132 8.72 -12.10 -13.18
C ALA A 132 8.11 -12.78 -11.94
N SER A 133 8.20 -12.13 -10.76
CA SER A 133 7.59 -12.61 -9.52
C SER A 133 6.06 -12.68 -9.62
N VAL A 134 5.43 -11.72 -10.28
CA VAL A 134 3.97 -11.67 -10.48
C VAL A 134 3.53 -12.69 -11.52
N LEU A 135 4.28 -12.84 -12.62
CA LEU A 135 4.03 -13.90 -13.61
C LEU A 135 4.16 -15.29 -12.99
N ARG A 136 5.16 -15.49 -12.13
CA ARG A 136 5.34 -16.74 -11.39
C ARG A 136 4.17 -16.97 -10.42
N ALA A 137 3.76 -15.96 -9.65
CA ALA A 137 2.60 -16.06 -8.77
C ALA A 137 1.31 -16.42 -9.50
N ARG A 138 1.04 -15.77 -10.65
CA ARG A 138 -0.09 -16.12 -11.53
C ARG A 138 -0.07 -17.59 -11.95
N ARG A 139 1.09 -18.11 -12.38
CA ARG A 139 1.21 -19.53 -12.73
C ARG A 139 0.94 -20.44 -11.53
N MET A 140 1.46 -20.08 -10.35
CA MET A 140 1.25 -20.86 -9.12
C MET A 140 -0.22 -20.89 -8.71
N THR A 141 -0.99 -19.82 -8.93
CA THR A 141 -2.44 -19.80 -8.64
C THR A 141 -3.30 -20.63 -9.60
N VAL A 142 -2.74 -21.10 -10.72
CA VAL A 142 -3.44 -21.91 -11.73
C VAL A 142 -2.96 -23.38 -11.71
N SER A 143 -1.85 -23.68 -11.04
CA SER A 143 -1.32 -25.05 -10.96
C SER A 143 -2.19 -25.98 -10.07
N PRO A 144 -2.39 -27.26 -10.47
CA PRO A 144 -3.29 -28.19 -9.77
C PRO A 144 -2.77 -28.72 -8.41
N ARG A 145 -1.46 -28.62 -8.14
CA ARG A 145 -0.86 -28.85 -6.82
C ARG A 145 0.15 -27.74 -6.52
N PRO A 146 -0.31 -26.55 -6.09
CA PRO A 146 0.62 -25.45 -5.86
C PRO A 146 1.53 -25.76 -4.67
N ASP A 147 1.01 -26.39 -3.62
CA ASP A 147 1.70 -26.55 -2.33
C ASP A 147 1.45 -27.96 -1.75
N PRO A 148 2.43 -28.88 -1.81
CA PRO A 148 2.27 -30.25 -1.31
C PRO A 148 2.22 -30.34 0.22
N ASP A 149 2.93 -29.44 0.93
CA ASP A 149 3.25 -29.60 2.35
C ASP A 149 2.86 -28.40 3.24
N GLY A 150 2.31 -27.31 2.69
CA GLY A 150 1.51 -26.37 3.48
C GLY A 150 1.55 -24.90 3.07
N GLY A 151 0.37 -24.37 2.72
CA GLY A 151 -0.16 -23.01 2.94
C GLY A 151 0.61 -21.75 2.53
N VAL A 152 1.93 -21.80 2.29
CA VAL A 152 2.80 -20.64 2.04
C VAL A 152 2.43 -19.97 0.73
N LEU A 153 2.11 -20.76 -0.29
CA LEU A 153 1.70 -20.22 -1.59
C LEU A 153 0.30 -19.63 -1.58
N GLU A 154 -0.61 -20.21 -0.79
CA GLU A 154 -1.95 -19.65 -0.62
C GLU A 154 -1.91 -18.32 0.16
N ALA A 155 -1.06 -18.22 1.20
CA ALA A 155 -0.83 -16.96 1.90
C ALA A 155 -0.27 -15.88 0.96
N LEU A 156 0.72 -16.23 0.13
CA LEU A 156 1.27 -15.33 -0.88
C LEU A 156 0.23 -14.91 -1.93
N ALA A 157 -0.62 -15.82 -2.39
CA ALA A 157 -1.70 -15.52 -3.32
C ALA A 157 -2.73 -14.55 -2.70
N ARG A 158 -3.11 -14.76 -1.43
CA ARG A 158 -3.99 -13.87 -0.68
C ARG A 158 -3.42 -12.45 -0.54
N ASP A 159 -2.13 -12.34 -0.25
CA ASP A 159 -1.45 -11.04 -0.20
C ASP A 159 -1.48 -10.32 -1.55
N LEU A 160 -1.21 -11.05 -2.63
CA LEU A 160 -1.22 -10.49 -3.99
C LEU A 160 -2.62 -10.12 -4.48
N ARG A 161 -3.67 -10.75 -3.93
CA ARG A 161 -5.08 -10.35 -4.16
C ARG A 161 -5.48 -9.12 -3.35
N THR A 162 -4.75 -8.75 -2.30
CA THR A 162 -5.06 -7.61 -1.42
C THR A 162 -3.94 -6.55 -1.34
N PRO A 163 -3.37 -6.12 -2.49
CA PRO A 163 -2.21 -5.24 -2.51
C PRO A 163 -2.47 -3.85 -1.91
N TRP A 164 -3.74 -3.42 -1.89
CA TRP A 164 -4.16 -2.15 -1.31
C TRP A 164 -3.84 -2.05 0.18
N THR A 165 -3.85 -3.15 0.93
CA THR A 165 -3.59 -3.13 2.37
C THR A 165 -2.16 -2.67 2.66
N ALA A 166 -1.18 -3.29 2.01
CA ALA A 166 0.22 -2.91 2.15
C ALA A 166 0.51 -1.52 1.58
N TYR A 167 -0.15 -1.17 0.47
CA TYR A 167 -0.05 0.15 -0.15
C TYR A 167 -0.56 1.25 0.78
N MET A 168 -1.79 1.14 1.29
CA MET A 168 -2.40 2.14 2.15
C MET A 168 -1.63 2.31 3.46
N ARG A 169 -1.19 1.22 4.10
CA ARG A 169 -0.35 1.30 5.31
C ARG A 169 0.92 2.13 5.08
N ARG A 170 1.62 1.90 3.97
CA ARG A 170 2.88 2.60 3.64
C ARG A 170 2.66 4.03 3.18
N LEU A 171 1.62 4.27 2.39
CA LEU A 171 1.23 5.61 1.98
C LEU A 171 0.95 6.46 3.22
N TRP A 172 0.17 5.88 4.13
CA TRP A 172 -0.21 6.54 5.35
C TRP A 172 1.01 6.96 6.19
N VAL A 173 1.92 6.02 6.47
CA VAL A 173 3.16 6.30 7.23
C VAL A 173 3.99 7.40 6.56
N ARG A 174 4.12 7.38 5.23
CA ARG A 174 4.89 8.38 4.50
C ARG A 174 4.26 9.76 4.55
N LEU A 175 2.95 9.87 4.35
CA LEU A 175 2.27 11.17 4.37
C LEU A 175 2.26 11.75 5.77
N HIS A 176 2.01 10.95 6.81
CA HIS A 176 2.09 11.42 8.18
C HIS A 176 3.51 11.84 8.57
N GLY A 177 4.53 11.09 8.16
CA GLY A 177 5.92 11.48 8.36
C GLY A 177 6.32 12.75 7.60
N ARG A 178 5.64 13.11 6.51
CA ARG A 178 5.83 14.40 5.82
C ARG A 178 5.11 15.52 6.56
N ASP A 179 3.88 15.29 7.01
CA ASP A 179 3.11 16.26 7.80
C ASP A 179 3.83 16.60 9.11
N VAL A 180 4.47 15.61 9.75
CA VAL A 180 5.35 15.78 10.93
C VAL A 180 6.51 16.74 10.67
N ARG A 181 7.07 16.73 9.47
CA ARG A 181 8.23 17.53 9.07
C ARG A 181 7.84 18.79 8.30
N ASP A 182 6.55 19.16 8.32
CA ASP A 182 6.01 20.29 7.58
C ASP A 182 6.45 20.30 6.10
N ALA A 183 6.41 19.12 5.47
CA ALA A 183 6.92 18.89 4.11
C ALA A 183 5.76 18.63 3.11
N PRO A 184 5.03 19.68 2.68
CA PRO A 184 3.89 19.54 1.78
C PRO A 184 4.30 19.05 0.39
N LEU A 185 3.31 18.70 -0.43
CA LEU A 185 3.49 18.36 -1.84
C LEU A 185 3.26 19.62 -2.67
N THR A 186 4.33 20.16 -3.23
CA THR A 186 4.31 21.44 -3.94
C THR A 186 3.65 21.35 -5.31
N ASP A 187 3.68 20.17 -5.93
CA ASP A 187 3.16 19.95 -7.28
C ASP A 187 2.67 18.51 -7.51
N THR A 188 2.07 18.29 -8.68
CA THR A 188 1.58 16.97 -9.10
C THR A 188 2.71 15.96 -9.27
N ALA A 189 3.92 16.40 -9.65
CA ALA A 189 5.07 15.51 -9.82
C ALA A 189 5.52 14.93 -8.46
N SER A 190 5.54 15.74 -7.42
CA SER A 190 5.84 15.37 -6.04
C SER A 190 4.79 14.43 -5.47
N ALA A 191 3.50 14.71 -5.73
CA ALA A 191 2.42 13.80 -5.36
C ALA A 191 2.57 12.44 -6.05
N TRP A 192 2.83 12.44 -7.36
CA TRP A 192 3.07 11.20 -8.11
C TRP A 192 4.29 10.44 -7.59
N ALA A 193 5.40 11.12 -7.31
CA ALA A 193 6.61 10.50 -6.77
C ALA A 193 6.35 9.75 -5.45
N VAL A 194 5.49 10.30 -4.58
CA VAL A 194 5.07 9.62 -3.35
C VAL A 194 4.20 8.40 -3.66
N LEU A 195 3.14 8.58 -4.46
CA LEU A 195 2.19 7.51 -4.78
C LEU A 195 2.86 6.34 -5.51
N ASP A 196 3.67 6.62 -6.53
CA ASP A 196 4.43 5.63 -7.28
C ASP A 196 5.55 5.02 -6.45
N GLY A 197 6.23 5.81 -5.62
CA GLY A 197 7.24 5.33 -4.68
C GLY A 197 6.69 4.32 -3.68
N VAL A 198 5.45 4.51 -3.21
CA VAL A 198 4.74 3.54 -2.37
C VAL A 198 4.42 2.27 -3.14
N ALA A 199 3.87 2.38 -4.35
CA ALA A 199 3.58 1.21 -5.18
C ALA A 199 4.85 0.41 -5.49
N ARG A 200 5.96 1.09 -5.77
CA ARG A 200 7.26 0.46 -6.01
C ARG A 200 7.75 -0.30 -4.79
N SER A 201 7.65 0.29 -3.60
CA SER A 201 8.09 -0.41 -2.40
C SER A 201 7.24 -1.65 -2.12
N VAL A 202 5.92 -1.59 -2.29
CA VAL A 202 5.05 -2.78 -2.15
C VAL A 202 5.46 -3.88 -3.15
N MET A 203 5.78 -3.52 -4.39
CA MET A 203 6.26 -4.50 -5.37
C MET A 203 7.60 -5.12 -5.00
N MET A 204 8.55 -4.33 -4.49
CA MET A 204 9.85 -4.82 -4.04
C MET A 204 9.69 -5.88 -2.93
N ASP A 205 8.79 -5.60 -1.99
CA ASP A 205 8.40 -6.55 -0.94
C ASP A 205 7.77 -7.83 -1.48
N HIS A 206 6.82 -7.70 -2.43
CA HIS A 206 6.24 -8.87 -3.08
C HIS A 206 7.30 -9.72 -3.75
N ARG A 207 8.26 -9.10 -4.45
CA ARG A 207 9.37 -9.82 -5.08
C ARG A 207 10.21 -10.57 -4.04
N ALA A 208 10.51 -9.94 -2.91
CA ALA A 208 11.25 -10.58 -1.83
C ALA A 208 10.49 -11.76 -1.22
N ARG A 209 9.17 -11.62 -0.97
CA ARG A 209 8.32 -12.69 -0.44
C ARG A 209 8.21 -13.89 -1.40
N VAL A 210 8.01 -13.65 -2.69
CA VAL A 210 8.02 -14.72 -3.71
C VAL A 210 9.35 -15.47 -3.70
N ARG A 211 10.48 -14.76 -3.65
CA ARG A 211 11.81 -15.38 -3.60
C ARG A 211 12.01 -16.23 -2.34
N THR A 212 11.52 -15.78 -1.19
CA THR A 212 11.59 -16.55 0.05
C THR A 212 10.69 -17.78 0.02
N ALA A 213 9.45 -17.66 -0.47
CA ALA A 213 8.55 -18.80 -0.63
C ALA A 213 9.14 -19.88 -1.56
N LEU A 214 9.71 -19.48 -2.69
CA LEU A 214 10.36 -20.42 -3.62
C LEU A 214 11.58 -21.12 -3.00
N ARG A 215 12.37 -20.41 -2.18
CA ARG A 215 13.49 -21.04 -1.45
C ARG A 215 13.00 -22.05 -0.41
N SER A 216 11.89 -21.75 0.27
CA SER A 216 11.29 -22.67 1.24
C SER A 216 10.79 -23.95 0.60
N LEU A 217 10.14 -23.87 -0.57
CA LEU A 217 9.62 -25.04 -1.29
C LEU A 217 10.70 -25.88 -1.95
N ALA A 218 11.86 -25.29 -2.25
CA ALA A 218 13.00 -25.99 -2.83
C ALA A 218 13.92 -26.62 -1.77
N ALA A 219 13.71 -26.32 -0.48
CA ALA A 219 14.48 -26.92 0.60
C ALA A 219 14.07 -28.39 0.78
N PRO A 220 15.03 -29.33 0.89
CA PRO A 220 14.69 -30.74 1.14
C PRO A 220 13.97 -30.88 2.50
N PRO A 221 13.04 -31.84 2.65
CA PRO A 221 12.42 -32.10 3.94
C PRO A 221 13.51 -32.42 4.97
N SER A 222 13.51 -31.71 6.10
CA SER A 222 14.44 -32.00 7.20
C SER A 222 14.31 -33.47 7.60
N PRO A 223 15.41 -34.25 7.68
CA PRO A 223 15.32 -35.60 8.19
C PRO A 223 14.82 -35.52 9.63
N VAL A 224 13.61 -36.03 9.83
CA VAL A 224 12.98 -36.17 11.14
C VAL A 224 13.97 -36.92 12.02
N ALA A 225 14.35 -36.31 13.14
CA ALA A 225 15.18 -36.92 14.17
C ALA A 225 14.52 -38.25 14.58
N GLU A 226 15.14 -39.35 14.14
CA GLU A 226 14.81 -40.70 14.54
C GLU A 226 14.91 -40.74 16.08
N ARG A 227 13.75 -40.81 16.74
CA ARG A 227 13.67 -41.17 18.16
C ARG A 227 14.25 -42.58 18.28
N ARG A 228 15.55 -42.69 18.53
CA ARG A 228 16.13 -43.91 19.05
C ARG A 228 15.93 -43.91 20.56
N SER A 229 14.85 -44.57 20.96
CA SER A 229 14.78 -45.27 22.23
C SER A 229 15.95 -46.27 22.28
N ALA A 230 16.75 -46.18 23.33
CA ALA A 230 17.50 -47.28 23.92
C ALA A 230 17.73 -46.94 25.39
#